data_AF-A0A328PUY9-F1
#
_entry.id   AF-A0A328PUY9-F1
#
_cell.length_a   1.000
_cell.length_b   1.000
_cell.length_c   1.000
_cell.angle_alpha   90.00
_cell.angle_beta   90.00
_cell.angle_gamma   90.00
#
_symmetry.space_group_name_H-M   'P 1'
#
loop_
_entity.id
_entity.type
_entity.pdbx_description
1 polymer ?
#
loop_
_entity_poly.entity_id
_entity_poly.type
_entity_poly.pdbx_seq_one_letter_code
_entity_poly.pdbx_strand_id
1 'polypeptide(L)'
;MSLATKFFVVCAGCCGLIPFFLEKERKNNSNNAETRHSIAPPSGIPLINIEDTKLTEEKNCKVIDKLSENVFWELIKEEEDYITVSCENVNIDAKEIMPNNWKGLFPKVLFKSQEFHKTGFELEIKTKTEKEGTGSFYNTFFYSKSLENDFTVGEWDKQTTVADGRLFVTINAFGRLGKTNPIYLLFPDKKTIET
;
A
#
# COMPACT_ATOMS: atom_id res chain seq x y z
N MET A 1 -36.29 -65.11 0.44
CA MET A 1 -35.52 -65.61 1.60
C MET A 1 -34.29 -66.33 1.10
N SER A 2 -33.22 -66.27 1.90
CA SER A 2 -31.99 -67.07 1.89
C SER A 2 -30.71 -66.37 1.44
N LEU A 3 -29.95 -66.06 2.50
CA LEU A 3 -28.53 -65.71 2.55
C LEU A 3 -27.63 -66.87 2.05
N ALA A 4 -26.44 -66.52 1.57
CA ALA A 4 -25.16 -67.14 1.96
C ALA A 4 -24.01 -66.22 1.44
N THR A 5 -23.28 -65.48 2.30
CA THR A 5 -22.14 -65.87 3.16
C THR A 5 -20.78 -65.98 2.42
N LYS A 6 -19.97 -64.92 2.62
CA LYS A 6 -18.51 -64.80 2.83
C LYS A 6 -17.52 -65.59 1.95
N PHE A 7 -16.53 -64.88 1.40
CA PHE A 7 -15.10 -65.24 1.53
C PHE A 7 -14.23 -63.98 1.60
N PHE A 8 -13.44 -63.86 2.66
CA PHE A 8 -12.25 -63.00 2.74
C PHE A 8 -11.09 -63.80 2.15
N VAL A 9 -10.34 -63.20 1.23
CA VAL A 9 -9.02 -63.70 0.82
C VAL A 9 -8.02 -62.60 1.15
N VAL A 10 -7.19 -62.88 2.14
CA VAL A 10 -5.97 -62.13 2.46
C VAL A 10 -4.87 -62.71 1.56
N CYS A 11 -4.40 -61.94 0.58
CA CYS A 11 -3.16 -62.25 -0.11
C CYS A 11 -2.05 -61.36 0.44
N ALA A 12 -1.19 -62.00 1.23
CA ALA A 12 0.14 -61.52 1.55
C ALA A 12 1.01 -61.48 0.29
N GLY A 13 1.80 -60.41 0.16
CA GLY A 13 3.08 -60.40 -0.55
C GLY A 13 3.08 -60.75 -2.03
N CYS A 14 3.12 -59.72 -2.89
CA CYS A 14 3.97 -59.76 -4.07
C CYS A 14 4.38 -58.35 -4.51
N CYS A 15 5.68 -58.22 -4.76
CA CYS A 15 6.39 -57.01 -5.10
C CYS A 15 5.85 -56.39 -6.40
N GLY A 16 5.31 -55.18 -6.29
CA GLY A 16 5.03 -54.33 -7.44
C GLY A 16 6.33 -53.79 -8.02
N LEU A 17 6.63 -54.21 -9.25
CA LEU A 17 7.67 -53.67 -10.12
C LEU A 17 7.43 -52.16 -10.35
N ILE A 18 8.32 -51.31 -9.85
CA ILE A 18 8.40 -49.91 -10.25
C ILE A 18 9.17 -49.86 -11.57
N PRO A 19 8.64 -49.27 -12.66
CA PRO A 19 9.45 -49.01 -13.84
C PRO A 19 10.51 -47.97 -13.52
N PHE A 20 11.77 -48.39 -13.63
CA PHE A 20 12.96 -47.55 -13.66
C PHE A 20 12.85 -46.56 -14.83
N PHE A 21 12.60 -45.29 -14.54
CA PHE A 21 12.86 -44.20 -15.46
C PHE A 21 14.35 -43.87 -15.40
N LEU A 22 15.05 -44.15 -16.51
CA LEU A 22 16.44 -43.73 -16.74
C LEU A 22 16.45 -42.23 -17.07
N GLU A 23 16.53 -41.38 -16.04
CA GLU A 23 16.90 -39.97 -16.20
C GLU A 23 18.42 -39.89 -16.42
N LYS A 24 18.80 -39.44 -17.60
CA LYS A 24 20.20 -39.28 -18.03
C LYS A 24 20.82 -38.07 -17.35
N GLU A 25 21.65 -38.30 -16.34
CA GLU A 25 22.54 -37.31 -15.72
C GLU A 25 23.42 -36.63 -16.77
N ARG A 26 23.06 -35.40 -17.16
CA ARG A 26 23.95 -34.48 -17.87
C ARG A 26 24.48 -33.48 -16.85
N LYS A 27 25.67 -33.78 -16.32
CA LYS A 27 26.47 -32.83 -15.54
C LYS A 27 26.74 -31.58 -16.37
N ASN A 28 26.02 -30.50 -16.07
CA ASN A 28 26.43 -29.15 -16.41
C ASN A 28 26.69 -28.40 -15.11
N ASN A 29 27.97 -28.17 -14.88
CA ASN A 29 28.51 -27.35 -13.83
C ASN A 29 28.09 -25.89 -14.11
N SER A 30 27.22 -25.33 -13.29
CA SER A 30 27.01 -23.89 -13.23
C SER A 30 26.68 -23.52 -11.79
N ASN A 31 27.68 -23.00 -11.10
CA ASN A 31 27.51 -22.33 -9.84
C ASN A 31 26.56 -21.15 -10.06
N ASN A 32 25.35 -21.22 -9.54
CA ASN A 32 24.59 -20.03 -9.20
C ASN A 32 23.84 -20.32 -7.91
N ALA A 33 24.46 -19.89 -6.82
CA ALA A 33 23.82 -19.75 -5.53
C ALA A 33 22.50 -19.00 -5.72
N GLU A 34 21.46 -19.61 -5.19
CA GLU A 34 20.15 -19.04 -4.95
C GLU A 34 20.31 -17.72 -4.21
N THR A 35 20.35 -16.63 -4.97
CA THR A 35 20.37 -15.28 -4.43
C THR A 35 18.95 -15.04 -3.96
N ARG A 36 18.73 -15.12 -2.65
CA ARG A 36 17.64 -14.39 -2.01
C ARG A 36 17.79 -12.95 -2.44
N HIS A 37 17.04 -12.54 -3.45
CA HIS A 37 16.82 -11.13 -3.74
C HIS A 37 15.97 -10.58 -2.58
N SER A 38 16.67 -10.27 -1.49
CA SER A 38 16.29 -9.17 -0.62
C SER A 38 16.21 -7.97 -1.55
N ILE A 39 14.99 -7.60 -1.94
CA ILE A 39 14.75 -6.31 -2.58
C ILE A 39 15.08 -5.30 -1.49
N ALA A 40 16.34 -4.85 -1.49
CA ALA A 40 16.71 -3.65 -0.77
C ALA A 40 15.73 -2.55 -1.23
N PRO A 41 15.24 -1.70 -0.30
CA PRO A 41 14.55 -0.48 -0.68
C PRO A 41 15.36 0.22 -1.77
N PRO A 42 14.73 0.79 -2.81
CA PRO A 42 15.44 1.44 -3.90
C PRO A 42 16.54 2.35 -3.34
N SER A 43 17.78 2.01 -3.68
CA SER A 43 18.98 2.69 -3.20
C SER A 43 18.98 4.09 -3.79
N GLY A 44 18.44 5.04 -3.03
CA GLY A 44 18.18 6.39 -3.50
C GLY A 44 17.08 7.12 -2.75
N ILE A 45 16.59 6.63 -1.61
CA ILE A 45 15.78 7.45 -0.69
C ILE A 45 16.67 8.64 -0.31
N PRO A 46 16.34 9.89 -0.67
CA PRO A 46 17.03 11.02 -0.09
C PRO A 46 16.85 10.88 1.43
N LEU A 47 17.96 10.75 2.15
CA LEU A 47 18.03 10.97 3.58
C LEU A 47 17.60 12.41 3.81
N ILE A 48 16.29 12.62 3.84
CA ILE A 48 15.71 13.79 4.49
C ILE A 48 16.14 13.57 5.93
N ASN A 49 17.00 14.46 6.40
CA ASN A 49 17.41 14.49 7.77
C ASN A 49 16.12 14.68 8.59
N ILE A 50 15.55 13.59 9.11
CA ILE A 50 14.26 13.60 9.81
C ILE A 50 14.35 14.54 11.02
N GLU A 51 15.57 14.79 11.51
CA GLU A 51 15.89 15.80 12.52
C GLU A 51 15.46 17.24 12.15
N ASP A 52 15.41 17.62 10.87
CA ASP A 52 15.09 18.99 10.46
C ASP A 52 13.61 19.18 10.10
N THR A 53 12.84 18.10 9.89
CA THR A 53 11.37 18.21 9.76
C THR A 53 10.77 18.21 11.15
N LYS A 54 10.82 19.36 11.82
CA LYS A 54 10.19 19.56 13.12
C LYS A 54 8.68 19.39 12.97
N LEU A 55 8.17 18.17 13.16
CA LEU A 55 6.73 17.91 13.29
C LEU A 55 6.21 18.77 14.45
N THR A 56 5.43 19.78 14.09
CA THR A 56 4.81 20.72 15.01
C THR A 56 3.59 20.07 15.66
N GLU A 57 3.10 20.53 16.81
CA GLU A 57 1.79 20.04 17.28
C GLU A 57 0.60 20.60 16.45
N GLU A 58 0.86 21.05 15.21
CA GLU A 58 -0.17 21.52 14.30
C GLU A 58 -1.01 20.34 13.82
N LYS A 59 -2.21 20.26 14.37
CA LYS A 59 -3.23 19.31 13.97
C LYS A 59 -3.88 19.78 12.67
N ASN A 60 -3.33 19.33 11.55
CA ASN A 60 -3.72 19.78 10.22
C ASN A 60 -4.60 18.77 9.47
N CYS A 61 -4.84 17.59 10.06
CA CYS A 61 -5.72 16.56 9.54
C CYS A 61 -6.72 16.08 10.61
N LYS A 62 -7.90 15.68 10.15
CA LYS A 62 -8.96 15.12 10.99
C LYS A 62 -9.52 13.84 10.38
N VAL A 63 -9.71 12.82 11.21
CA VAL A 63 -10.41 11.59 10.85
C VAL A 63 -11.90 11.88 10.74
N ILE A 64 -12.49 11.56 9.59
CA ILE A 64 -13.91 11.76 9.31
C ILE A 64 -14.57 10.41 9.06
N ASP A 65 -15.90 10.32 9.24
CA ASP A 65 -16.61 9.04 9.08
C ASP A 65 -16.46 8.48 7.66
N LYS A 66 -16.90 9.26 6.68
CA LYS A 66 -16.98 8.83 5.28
C LYS A 66 -16.77 9.99 4.33
N LEU A 67 -16.22 9.68 3.16
CA LEU A 67 -16.33 10.57 2.01
C LEU A 67 -17.77 10.53 1.51
N SER A 68 -18.41 11.69 1.49
CA SER A 68 -19.72 11.91 0.87
C SER A 68 -19.70 11.61 -0.64
N GLU A 69 -18.52 11.59 -1.23
CA GLU A 69 -18.26 11.42 -2.64
C GLU A 69 -18.35 9.93 -3.01
N ASN A 70 -19.41 9.53 -3.71
CA ASN A 70 -19.71 8.14 -4.12
C ASN A 70 -18.56 7.43 -4.86
N VAL A 71 -17.65 8.20 -5.46
CA VAL A 71 -16.52 7.74 -6.28
C VAL A 71 -15.60 6.78 -5.53
N PHE A 72 -15.41 6.98 -4.22
CA PHE A 72 -14.47 6.15 -3.44
C PHE A 72 -15.02 4.75 -3.16
N TRP A 73 -16.34 4.64 -3.00
CA TRP A 73 -16.98 3.39 -2.57
C TRP A 73 -17.07 2.35 -3.68
N GLU A 74 -17.05 2.78 -4.95
CA GLU A 74 -16.99 1.85 -6.08
C GLU A 74 -15.57 1.26 -6.27
N LEU A 75 -14.54 1.97 -5.82
CA LEU A 75 -13.14 1.59 -6.02
C LEU A 75 -12.59 0.72 -4.88
N ILE A 76 -13.25 0.73 -3.72
CA ILE A 76 -12.75 0.10 -2.50
C ILE A 76 -13.67 -1.05 -2.13
N LYS A 77 -13.13 -2.27 -2.23
CA LYS A 77 -13.87 -3.50 -1.90
C LYS A 77 -14.05 -3.70 -0.39
N GLU A 78 -13.16 -3.14 0.42
CA GLU A 78 -13.06 -3.36 1.85
C GLU A 78 -12.95 -1.99 2.56
N GLU A 79 -14.04 -1.22 2.57
CA GLU A 79 -14.11 0.11 3.22
C GLU A 79 -13.64 0.05 4.69
N GLU A 80 -13.97 -1.05 5.37
CA GLU A 80 -13.63 -1.29 6.77
C GLU A 80 -12.12 -1.33 7.03
N ASP A 81 -11.27 -1.49 6.02
CA ASP A 81 -9.81 -1.52 6.17
C ASP A 81 -9.14 -0.15 5.99
N TYR A 82 -9.94 0.90 5.78
CA TYR A 82 -9.45 2.26 5.56
C TYR A 82 -9.85 3.22 6.68
N ILE A 83 -9.08 4.28 6.80
CA ILE A 83 -9.37 5.47 7.59
C ILE A 83 -9.54 6.63 6.63
N THR A 84 -10.63 7.36 6.78
CA THR A 84 -10.85 8.60 6.03
C THR A 84 -10.27 9.78 6.79
N VAL A 85 -9.43 10.57 6.13
CA VAL A 85 -8.88 11.81 6.68
C VAL A 85 -9.20 13.00 5.77
N SER A 86 -9.41 14.16 6.37
CA SER A 86 -9.47 15.46 5.71
C SER A 86 -8.31 16.29 6.20
N CYS A 87 -7.51 16.80 5.28
CA CYS A 87 -6.24 17.46 5.57
C CYS A 87 -6.14 18.82 4.88
N GLU A 88 -5.52 19.76 5.59
CA GLU A 88 -5.21 21.11 5.11
C GLU A 88 -3.75 21.44 5.45
N ASN A 89 -3.12 22.32 4.69
CA ASN A 89 -1.76 22.79 4.96
C ASN A 89 -0.72 21.66 5.16
N VAL A 90 -0.77 20.65 4.28
CA VAL A 90 0.07 19.45 4.38
C VAL A 90 1.48 19.63 3.82
N ASN A 91 1.67 20.48 2.81
CA ASN A 91 2.94 20.52 2.07
C ASN A 91 4.06 21.13 2.90
N ILE A 92 5.19 20.42 2.95
CA ILE A 92 6.44 20.92 3.56
C ILE A 92 7.08 21.98 2.67
N ASP A 93 7.04 21.76 1.35
CA ASP A 93 7.64 22.63 0.36
C ASP A 93 6.59 23.49 -0.34
N ALA A 94 6.96 24.72 -0.72
CA ALA A 94 6.11 25.61 -1.53
C ALA A 94 5.91 25.13 -2.98
N LYS A 95 6.47 23.98 -3.37
CA LYS A 95 6.28 23.40 -4.70
C LYS A 95 4.91 22.71 -4.74
N GLU A 96 3.96 23.34 -5.41
CA GLU A 96 2.56 22.88 -5.57
C GLU A 96 2.41 21.69 -6.55
N ILE A 97 3.23 20.63 -6.41
CA ILE A 97 3.07 19.41 -7.21
C ILE A 97 1.82 18.65 -6.75
N MET A 98 1.67 18.52 -5.44
CA MET A 98 0.49 17.96 -4.78
C MET A 98 -0.29 19.11 -4.13
N PRO A 99 -1.63 19.16 -4.27
CA PRO A 99 -2.43 20.19 -3.60
C PRO A 99 -2.23 20.18 -2.09
N ASN A 100 -2.24 21.37 -1.48
CA ASN A 100 -1.99 21.53 -0.05
C ASN A 100 -3.14 21.05 0.85
N ASN A 101 -4.33 20.88 0.26
CA ASN A 101 -5.55 20.44 0.92
C ASN A 101 -6.11 19.25 0.15
N TRP A 102 -6.51 18.20 0.86
CA TRP A 102 -7.06 17.00 0.26
C TRP A 102 -7.82 16.16 1.28
N LYS A 103 -8.70 15.30 0.79
CA LYS A 103 -9.25 14.20 1.58
C LYS A 103 -8.64 12.90 1.10
N GLY A 104 -8.46 11.93 1.98
CA GLY A 104 -7.81 10.69 1.62
C GLY A 104 -8.31 9.48 2.39
N LEU A 105 -8.16 8.32 1.78
CA LEU A 105 -8.36 7.01 2.38
C LEU A 105 -7.02 6.33 2.55
N PHE A 106 -6.68 6.05 3.80
CA PHE A 106 -5.43 5.41 4.18
C PHE A 106 -5.71 4.02 4.73
N PRO A 107 -4.97 2.98 4.29
CA PRO A 107 -5.04 1.67 4.91
C PRO A 107 -4.74 1.75 6.42
N LYS A 108 -5.58 1.11 7.24
CA LYS A 108 -5.41 1.06 8.70
C LYS A 108 -4.04 0.52 9.12
N VAL A 109 -3.47 -0.40 8.31
CA VAL A 109 -2.15 -1.01 8.55
C VAL A 109 -0.98 -0.01 8.55
N LEU A 110 -1.21 1.21 8.06
CA LEU A 110 -0.18 2.27 8.07
C LEU A 110 -0.09 2.99 9.42
N PHE A 111 -1.06 2.81 10.33
CA PHE A 111 -1.14 3.54 11.60
C PHE A 111 -0.72 2.68 12.80
N LYS A 112 -0.03 3.32 13.77
CA LYS A 112 0.53 2.64 14.97
C LYS A 112 -0.53 2.15 15.97
N SER A 113 -1.72 2.74 15.97
CA SER A 113 -2.68 2.58 17.05
C SER A 113 -4.11 2.71 16.55
N GLN A 114 -4.99 1.87 17.11
CA GLN A 114 -6.42 1.92 16.80
C GLN A 114 -7.10 3.21 17.28
N GLU A 115 -6.47 3.97 18.18
CA GLU A 115 -7.02 5.27 18.60
C GLU A 115 -7.14 6.25 17.44
N PHE A 116 -6.24 6.15 16.45
CA PHE A 116 -6.23 6.95 15.23
C PHE A 116 -7.36 6.58 14.27
N HIS A 117 -8.13 5.53 14.56
CA HIS A 117 -9.24 5.08 13.71
C HIS A 117 -10.56 5.76 14.11
N LYS A 118 -10.57 6.51 15.21
CA LYS A 118 -11.78 7.15 15.75
C LYS A 118 -12.11 8.42 14.97
N THR A 119 -13.33 8.52 14.48
CA THR A 119 -13.86 9.76 13.92
C THR A 119 -13.69 10.93 14.89
N GLY A 120 -13.26 12.06 14.36
CA GLY A 120 -12.98 13.26 15.12
C GLY A 120 -11.55 13.33 15.66
N PHE A 121 -10.77 12.24 15.58
CA PHE A 121 -9.36 12.27 15.95
C PHE A 121 -8.59 13.25 15.05
N GLU A 122 -7.70 14.02 15.65
CA GLU A 122 -6.90 15.02 14.96
C GLU A 122 -5.44 14.58 14.97
N LEU A 123 -4.80 14.61 13.80
CA LEU A 123 -3.43 14.20 13.59
C LEU A 123 -2.69 15.21 12.71
N GLU A 124 -1.36 15.15 12.76
CA GLU A 124 -0.50 15.89 11.85
C GLU A 124 -0.10 14.95 10.70
N ILE A 125 -0.31 15.38 9.46
CA ILE A 125 0.30 14.77 8.27
C ILE A 125 1.00 15.87 7.47
N LYS A 126 2.30 15.71 7.24
CA LYS A 126 3.06 16.56 6.33
C LYS A 126 3.44 15.79 5.07
N THR A 127 3.43 16.43 3.93
CA THR A 127 3.70 15.82 2.62
C THR A 127 4.87 16.48 1.92
N LYS A 128 5.70 15.65 1.29
CA LYS A 128 6.71 16.10 0.34
C LYS A 128 6.58 15.30 -0.94
N THR A 129 6.39 15.99 -2.06
CA THR A 129 6.27 15.34 -3.37
C THR A 129 7.44 15.70 -4.26
N GLU A 130 8.11 14.69 -4.78
CA GLU A 130 9.23 14.82 -5.69
C GLU A 130 8.90 14.14 -7.02
N LYS A 131 9.38 14.73 -8.12
CA LYS A 131 9.25 14.14 -9.45
C LYS A 131 10.40 13.15 -9.67
N GLU A 132 10.10 11.93 -10.10
CA GLU A 132 11.13 10.94 -10.41
C GLU A 132 11.59 11.08 -11.87
N GLY A 133 12.84 11.53 -12.05
CA GLY A 133 13.47 11.66 -13.36
C GLY A 133 12.72 12.58 -14.34
N THR A 134 12.77 12.22 -15.62
CA THR A 134 12.12 12.98 -16.70
C THR A 134 10.67 12.56 -16.97
N GLY A 135 10.21 11.46 -16.38
CA GLY A 135 8.89 10.85 -16.61
C GLY A 135 7.73 11.60 -15.95
N SER A 136 6.57 10.94 -15.84
CA SER A 136 5.36 11.49 -15.17
C SER A 136 5.10 10.85 -13.80
N PHE A 137 6.14 10.24 -13.22
CA PHE A 137 6.09 9.54 -11.95
C PHE A 137 6.49 10.47 -10.80
N TYR A 138 5.79 10.31 -9.68
CA TYR A 138 5.97 11.10 -8.48
C TYR A 138 6.10 10.20 -7.27
N ASN A 139 7.03 10.58 -6.40
CA ASN A 139 7.18 10.03 -5.06
C ASN A 139 6.62 11.03 -4.07
N THR A 140 5.65 10.61 -3.26
CA THR A 140 5.10 11.40 -2.16
C THR A 140 5.43 10.74 -0.84
N PHE A 141 6.11 11.47 0.02
CA PHE A 141 6.41 11.08 1.38
C PHE A 141 5.35 11.68 2.30
N PHE A 142 4.67 10.82 3.05
CA PHE A 142 3.70 11.21 4.07
C PHE A 142 4.36 11.05 5.43
N TYR A 143 4.54 12.15 6.17
CA TYR A 143 5.16 12.17 7.50
C TYR A 143 4.09 12.35 8.57
N SER A 144 4.10 11.50 9.59
CA SER A 144 3.21 11.62 10.74
C SER A 144 3.68 10.72 11.87
N LYS A 145 3.67 11.22 13.11
CA LYS A 145 3.92 10.40 14.30
C LYS A 145 2.91 9.26 14.48
N SER A 146 1.71 9.41 13.89
CA SER A 146 0.65 8.40 13.93
C SER A 146 0.90 7.22 12.98
N LEU A 147 1.83 7.35 12.02
CA LEU A 147 2.18 6.29 11.07
C LEU A 147 3.24 5.35 11.64
N GLU A 148 3.18 4.06 11.27
CA GLU A 148 4.05 2.97 11.76
C GLU A 148 5.55 3.31 11.75
N ASN A 149 6.04 3.89 10.65
CA ASN A 149 7.47 4.22 10.49
C ASN A 149 7.75 5.72 10.56
N ASP A 150 6.85 6.52 11.13
CA ASP A 150 6.83 8.00 11.08
C ASP A 150 6.70 8.60 9.67
N PHE A 151 6.89 7.77 8.63
CA PHE A 151 6.58 8.12 7.25
C PHE A 151 6.14 6.91 6.42
N THR A 152 5.46 7.19 5.31
CA THR A 152 5.19 6.22 4.24
C THR A 152 5.55 6.83 2.89
N VAL A 153 6.05 6.00 1.97
CA VAL A 153 6.34 6.41 0.59
C VAL A 153 5.19 5.98 -0.30
N GLY A 154 4.75 6.89 -1.14
CA GLY A 154 3.69 6.71 -2.11
C GLY A 154 4.18 6.97 -3.53
N GLU A 155 3.97 6.02 -4.42
CA GLU A 155 4.29 6.14 -5.85
C GLU A 155 3.02 6.33 -6.67
N TRP A 156 2.97 7.36 -7.50
CA TRP A 156 1.85 7.62 -8.40
C TRP A 156 2.29 8.28 -9.71
N ASP A 157 1.53 8.06 -10.77
CA ASP A 157 1.68 8.77 -12.03
C ASP A 157 0.70 9.94 -12.11
N LYS A 158 0.99 10.94 -12.95
CA LYS A 158 0.06 12.07 -13.16
C LYS A 158 -1.31 11.66 -13.76
N GLN A 159 -1.56 10.37 -14.01
CA GLN A 159 -2.84 9.94 -14.53
C GLN A 159 -3.85 10.06 -13.40
N THR A 160 -4.67 11.08 -13.54
CA THR A 160 -5.67 11.43 -12.56
C THR A 160 -7.01 11.09 -13.14
N THR A 161 -7.78 10.29 -12.42
CA THR A 161 -9.16 10.04 -12.80
C THR A 161 -9.94 11.27 -12.40
N VAL A 162 -10.65 11.88 -13.35
CA VAL A 162 -11.60 12.94 -13.01
C VAL A 162 -12.91 12.26 -12.68
N ALA A 163 -13.39 12.47 -11.46
CA ALA A 163 -14.66 11.95 -11.01
C ALA A 163 -15.44 13.09 -10.35
N ASP A 164 -16.62 13.38 -10.89
CA ASP A 164 -17.46 14.50 -10.45
C ASP A 164 -16.73 15.87 -10.46
N GLY A 165 -15.90 16.11 -11.49
CA GLY A 165 -15.11 17.35 -11.63
C GLY A 165 -13.87 17.43 -10.75
N ARG A 166 -13.72 16.52 -9.78
CA ARG A 166 -12.60 16.45 -8.84
C ARG A 166 -11.52 15.51 -9.33
N LEU A 167 -10.32 15.80 -8.87
CA LEU A 167 -9.13 15.05 -9.24
C LEU A 167 -8.88 13.95 -8.21
N PHE A 168 -8.84 12.70 -8.69
CA PHE A 168 -8.60 11.51 -7.90
C PHE A 168 -7.22 10.91 -8.23
N VAL A 169 -6.46 10.56 -7.18
CA VAL A 169 -5.14 9.93 -7.30
C VAL A 169 -5.11 8.62 -6.52
N THR A 170 -4.62 7.57 -7.17
CA THR A 170 -4.24 6.31 -6.51
C THR A 170 -2.74 6.32 -6.27
N ILE A 171 -2.35 6.15 -5.01
CA ILE A 171 -0.96 6.14 -4.57
C ILE A 171 -0.60 4.74 -4.10
N ASN A 172 0.37 4.12 -4.78
CA ASN A 172 0.92 2.85 -4.34
C ASN A 172 1.76 3.08 -3.08
N ALA A 173 1.24 2.65 -1.94
CA ALA A 173 1.85 2.93 -0.65
C ALA A 173 2.74 1.76 -0.18
N PHE A 174 3.93 2.12 0.29
CA PHE A 174 4.90 1.19 0.88
C PHE A 174 5.03 1.45 2.38
N GLY A 175 4.81 0.41 3.17
CA GLY A 175 4.93 0.40 4.62
C GLY A 175 6.09 -0.49 5.09
N ARG A 176 6.13 -0.78 6.40
CA ARG A 176 7.23 -1.54 7.03
C ARG A 176 7.41 -2.95 6.47
N LEU A 177 6.30 -3.60 6.11
CA LEU A 177 6.27 -4.98 5.61
C LEU A 177 6.29 -5.07 4.08
N GLY A 178 6.55 -3.95 3.40
CA GLY A 178 6.55 -3.85 1.95
C GLY A 178 5.27 -3.20 1.42
N LYS A 179 4.81 -3.66 0.25
CA LYS A 179 3.66 -3.08 -0.44
C LYS A 179 2.40 -3.25 0.39
N THR A 180 1.66 -2.17 0.57
CA THR A 180 0.36 -2.16 1.24
C THR A 180 -0.76 -1.91 0.24
N ASN A 181 -2.00 -1.92 0.72
CA ASN A 181 -3.12 -1.39 -0.04
C ASN A 181 -2.84 0.08 -0.45
N PRO A 182 -3.33 0.54 -1.61
CA PRO A 182 -3.06 1.90 -2.07
C PRO A 182 -3.70 2.95 -1.14
N ILE A 183 -3.09 4.14 -1.09
CA ILE A 183 -3.75 5.34 -0.55
C ILE A 183 -4.53 5.98 -1.69
N TYR A 184 -5.74 6.47 -1.40
CA TYR A 184 -6.55 7.19 -2.38
C TYR A 184 -6.74 8.62 -1.95
N LEU A 185 -6.48 9.59 -2.82
CA LEU A 185 -6.61 11.01 -2.51
C LEU A 185 -7.63 11.68 -3.42
N LEU A 186 -8.47 12.54 -2.82
CA LEU A 186 -9.36 13.48 -3.48
C LEU A 186 -8.80 14.89 -3.31
N PHE A 187 -8.53 15.54 -4.44
CA PHE A 187 -8.16 16.95 -4.43
C PHE A 187 -9.40 17.83 -4.64
N PRO A 188 -9.41 19.04 -4.03
CA PRO A 188 -10.46 20.01 -4.28
C PRO A 188 -10.52 20.38 -5.76
N ASP A 189 -11.70 20.77 -6.22
CA ASP A 189 -11.92 21.25 -7.58
C ASP A 189 -10.94 22.39 -7.92
N LYS A 190 -10.34 22.34 -9.12
CA LYS A 190 -9.41 23.40 -9.58
C LYS A 190 -10.01 24.81 -9.53
N LYS A 191 -11.35 24.95 -9.54
CA LYS A 191 -12.04 26.24 -9.45
C LYS A 191 -11.82 26.97 -8.12
N THR A 192 -11.35 26.29 -7.07
CA THR A 192 -11.22 26.87 -5.72
C THR A 192 -9.80 27.38 -5.41
N ILE A 193 -8.87 27.31 -6.37
CA ILE A 193 -7.46 27.75 -6.18
C ILE A 193 -7.25 29.20 -6.70
N GLU A 194 -8.26 29.79 -7.34
CA GLU A 194 -8.26 31.19 -7.76
C GLU A 194 -9.33 31.97 -6.99
N THR A 195 -9.06 32.36 -5.74
CA THR A 195 -9.80 33.47 -5.08
C THR A 195 -8.90 34.19 -4.09
#